data_AF-A0AAT9HCP5-F1
#
_entry.id   AF-A0AAT9HCP5-F1
#
_cell.length_a   1.000
_cell.length_b   1.000
_cell.length_c   1.000
_cell.angle_alpha   90.00
_cell.angle_beta   90.00
_cell.angle_gamma   90.00
#
_symmetry.space_group_name_H-M   'P 1'
#
loop_
_entity.id
_entity.type
_entity.pdbx_description
1 polymer ?
#
loop_
_entity_poly.entity_id
_entity_poly.type
_entity_poly.pdbx_seq_one_letter_code
_entity_poly.pdbx_strand_id
1 'polypeptide(L)'
;MPAAEAATYRFNPFDLTKVWPHADYPLIEFGKLELNRNPENIFAEVEQSIFSPAHFVPGIGPSPDKMLQGRLFAYGDAHRYRVGINADHLPVNRPHATEARTHSRDGYLYDGRHKGAKNYEPNSFGGPFQTDRSPWQPLAVTGVTGETVTPCMPRTTTSCRRATSTG
;
A
#
# COMPACT_ATOMS: atom_id res chain seq x y z
N MET A 1 -3.34 -6.79 18.12
CA MET A 1 -3.17 -5.63 19.02
C MET A 1 -4.30 -4.64 18.80
N PRO A 2 -5.14 -4.37 19.82
CA PRO A 2 -6.03 -3.22 19.84
C PRO A 2 -5.29 -1.88 19.68
N ALA A 3 -5.86 -0.91 18.96
CA ALA A 3 -5.17 0.34 18.61
C ALA A 3 -4.65 1.14 19.83
N ALA A 4 -5.37 1.13 20.95
CA ALA A 4 -4.99 1.84 22.17
C ALA A 4 -3.71 1.30 22.82
N GLU A 5 -3.38 0.02 22.61
CA GLU A 5 -2.20 -0.61 23.21
C GLU A 5 -0.90 -0.25 22.48
N ALA A 6 -0.99 0.22 21.22
CA ALA A 6 0.18 0.55 20.42
C ALA A 6 1.02 1.68 21.02
N ALA A 7 0.38 2.64 21.70
CA ALA A 7 1.05 3.82 22.27
C ALA A 7 1.91 3.49 23.49
N THR A 8 1.55 2.46 24.26
CA THR A 8 2.20 2.08 25.51
C THR A 8 3.02 0.79 25.39
N TYR A 9 3.07 0.20 24.19
CA TYR A 9 3.81 -1.02 23.97
C TYR A 9 5.32 -0.82 24.23
N ARG A 10 5.97 -1.83 24.81
CA ARG A 10 7.35 -1.74 25.33
C ARG A 10 8.43 -1.39 24.29
N PHE A 11 8.11 -1.49 23.01
CA PHE A 11 8.91 -1.00 21.89
C PHE A 11 7.98 -0.53 20.77
N ASN A 12 8.51 0.16 19.77
CA ASN A 12 7.74 0.62 18.62
C ASN A 12 7.03 -0.57 17.92
N PRO A 13 5.69 -0.67 17.96
CA PRO A 13 4.98 -1.78 17.32
C PRO A 13 5.00 -1.71 15.80
N PHE A 14 5.46 -0.60 15.22
CA PHE A 14 5.58 -0.35 13.78
C PHE A 14 7.05 -0.42 13.29
N ASP A 15 7.95 -0.96 14.10
CA ASP A 15 9.32 -1.26 13.69
C ASP A 15 9.37 -2.63 13.01
N LEU A 16 9.58 -2.64 11.69
CA LEU A 16 9.66 -3.85 10.88
C LEU A 16 10.77 -4.83 11.33
N THR A 17 11.74 -4.38 12.11
CA THR A 17 12.82 -5.24 12.64
C THR A 17 12.41 -6.05 13.87
N LYS A 18 11.19 -5.84 14.39
CA LYS A 18 10.68 -6.49 15.61
C LYS A 18 9.50 -7.39 15.30
N VAL A 19 9.34 -8.41 16.15
CA VAL A 19 8.15 -9.26 16.16
C VAL A 19 7.35 -8.97 17.42
N TRP A 20 6.02 -9.06 17.33
CA TRP A 20 5.17 -9.10 18.51
C TRP A 20 5.23 -10.51 19.11
N PRO A 21 5.67 -10.69 20.36
CA PRO A 21 5.73 -12.02 20.95
C PRO A 21 4.35 -12.65 21.05
N HIS A 22 4.27 -13.92 20.68
CA HIS A 22 3.02 -14.68 20.71
C HIS A 22 2.43 -14.84 22.11
N ALA A 23 3.25 -14.65 23.16
CA ALA A 23 2.77 -14.62 24.54
C ALA A 23 1.89 -13.40 24.84
N ASP A 24 2.15 -12.24 24.21
CA ASP A 24 1.33 -11.04 24.37
C ASP A 24 0.13 -11.06 23.42
N TYR A 25 0.38 -11.47 22.17
CA TYR A 25 -0.62 -11.52 21.11
C TYR A 25 -0.60 -12.91 20.46
N PRO A 26 -1.42 -13.86 20.97
CA PRO A 26 -1.48 -15.20 20.42
C PRO A 26 -2.02 -15.20 19.00
N LEU A 27 -1.61 -16.20 18.22
CA LEU A 27 -2.09 -16.39 16.85
C LEU A 27 -3.59 -16.70 16.87
N ILE A 28 -4.33 -16.04 15.98
CA ILE A 28 -5.76 -16.29 15.73
C ILE A 28 -5.87 -16.92 14.35
N GLU A 29 -6.38 -18.14 14.29
CA GLU A 29 -6.63 -18.80 13.01
C GLU A 29 -7.79 -18.12 12.27
N PHE A 30 -7.57 -17.80 10.99
CA PHE A 30 -8.55 -17.11 10.16
C PHE A 30 -9.02 -17.94 8.95
N GLY A 31 -8.17 -18.83 8.42
CA GLY A 31 -8.51 -19.66 7.28
C GLY A 31 -7.30 -20.33 6.64
N LYS A 32 -7.52 -20.97 5.49
CA LYS A 32 -6.50 -21.73 4.75
C LYS A 32 -6.43 -21.26 3.29
N LEU A 33 -5.22 -21.06 2.79
CA LEU A 33 -4.92 -20.81 1.38
C LEU A 33 -4.43 -22.13 0.75
N GLU A 34 -4.98 -22.49 -0.41
CA GLU A 34 -4.57 -23.66 -1.19
C GLU A 34 -4.17 -23.25 -2.60
N LEU A 35 -3.03 -23.74 -3.09
CA LEU A 35 -2.55 -23.54 -4.45
C LEU A 35 -2.79 -24.83 -5.25
N ASN A 36 -3.84 -24.84 -6.07
CA ASN A 36 -4.35 -26.05 -6.73
C ASN A 36 -4.33 -26.00 -8.27
N ARG A 37 -3.74 -24.96 -8.87
CA ARG A 37 -3.66 -24.80 -10.32
C ARG A 37 -2.32 -24.19 -10.70
N ASN A 38 -1.66 -24.79 -11.69
CA ASN A 38 -0.49 -24.19 -12.35
C ASN A 38 -0.92 -23.15 -13.39
N PRO A 39 -0.08 -22.13 -13.67
CA PRO A 39 -0.34 -21.20 -14.77
C PRO A 39 -0.34 -21.92 -16.13
N GLU A 40 -1.21 -21.49 -17.04
CA GLU A 40 -1.22 -21.97 -18.43
C GLU A 40 -0.11 -21.29 -19.24
N ASN A 41 0.16 -20.02 -18.95
CA ASN A 41 1.25 -19.26 -19.55
C ASN A 41 2.04 -18.51 -18.46
N ILE A 42 3.26 -18.96 -18.20
CA ILE A 42 4.15 -18.38 -17.18
C ILE A 42 4.42 -16.89 -17.42
N PHE A 43 4.62 -16.47 -18.68
CA PHE A 43 4.91 -15.07 -18.94
C PHE A 43 3.68 -14.19 -18.69
N ALA A 44 2.51 -14.61 -19.16
CA ALA A 44 1.27 -13.83 -19.02
C ALA A 44 0.74 -13.80 -17.58
N GLU A 45 0.90 -14.89 -16.82
CA GLU A 45 0.33 -15.01 -15.47
C GLU A 45 1.34 -14.79 -14.34
N VAL A 46 2.62 -15.13 -14.52
CA VAL A 46 3.63 -14.99 -13.47
C VAL A 46 4.46 -13.74 -13.70
N GLU A 47 5.14 -13.62 -14.85
CA GLU A 47 6.06 -12.50 -15.11
C GLU A 47 5.33 -11.15 -15.15
N GLN A 48 4.11 -11.12 -15.68
CA GLN A 48 3.30 -9.90 -15.76
C GLN A 48 2.41 -9.64 -14.54
N SER A 49 2.45 -10.52 -13.53
CA SER A 49 1.70 -10.29 -12.29
C SER A 49 2.19 -9.02 -11.57
N ILE A 50 1.28 -8.27 -10.98
CA ILE A 50 1.59 -7.09 -10.15
C ILE A 50 0.96 -7.22 -8.77
N PHE A 51 1.76 -6.94 -7.73
CA PHE A 51 1.32 -7.00 -6.34
C PHE A 51 1.71 -5.70 -5.65
N SER A 52 0.74 -4.92 -5.19
CA SER A 52 1.01 -3.65 -4.53
C SER A 52 0.42 -3.65 -3.12
N PRO A 53 1.20 -3.30 -2.08
CA PRO A 53 0.66 -3.10 -0.74
C PRO A 53 -0.41 -2.01 -0.65
N ALA A 54 -0.50 -1.12 -1.64
CA ALA A 54 -1.55 -0.09 -1.71
C ALA A 54 -2.91 -0.62 -2.22
N HIS A 55 -2.99 -1.87 -2.71
CA HIS A 55 -4.25 -2.48 -3.16
C HIS A 55 -5.06 -3.01 -1.97
N PHE A 56 -5.53 -2.10 -1.12
CA PHE A 56 -6.39 -2.43 0.01
C PHE A 56 -7.84 -2.64 -0.41
N VAL A 57 -8.56 -3.39 0.41
CA VAL A 57 -10.03 -3.53 0.36
C VAL A 57 -10.64 -2.91 1.62
N PRO A 58 -11.90 -2.45 1.58
CA PRO A 58 -12.55 -1.87 2.75
C PRO A 58 -12.46 -2.77 3.98
N GLY A 59 -11.99 -2.20 5.11
CA GLY A 59 -11.76 -2.93 6.35
C GLY A 59 -10.28 -3.27 6.63
N ILE A 60 -9.40 -3.14 5.64
CA ILE A 60 -7.95 -3.30 5.79
C ILE A 60 -7.27 -1.99 5.38
N GLY A 61 -6.29 -1.52 6.16
CA GLY A 61 -5.58 -0.28 5.88
C GLY A 61 -4.13 -0.29 6.37
N PRO A 62 -3.34 0.73 5.99
CA PRO A 62 -1.92 0.78 6.31
C PRO A 62 -1.66 1.18 7.77
N SER A 63 -0.57 0.67 8.33
CA SER A 63 -0.01 1.14 9.60
C SER A 63 1.04 2.25 9.36
N PRO A 64 1.41 3.05 10.38
CA PRO A 64 2.46 4.07 10.27
C PRO A 64 3.90 3.50 10.26
N ASP A 65 4.10 2.22 9.90
CA ASP A 65 5.42 1.65 9.65
C ASP A 65 6.08 2.36 8.46
N LYS A 66 7.24 2.99 8.68
CA LYS A 66 7.97 3.76 7.66
C LYS A 66 8.32 2.93 6.42
N MET A 67 8.63 1.65 6.60
CA MET A 67 8.92 0.75 5.48
C MET A 67 7.67 0.44 4.68
N LEU A 68 6.54 0.23 5.34
CA LEU A 68 5.25 0.06 4.66
C LEU A 68 4.87 1.34 3.89
N GLN A 69 4.99 2.50 4.52
CA GLN A 69 4.65 3.79 3.92
C GLN A 69 5.41 4.04 2.60
N GLY A 70 6.71 3.72 2.55
CA GLY A 70 7.48 3.79 1.30
C GLY A 70 6.98 2.81 0.22
N ARG A 71 6.58 1.60 0.62
CA ARG A 71 6.08 0.57 -0.29
C ARG A 71 4.70 0.87 -0.87
N LEU A 72 3.88 1.68 -0.20
CA LEU A 72 2.58 2.12 -0.73
C LEU A 72 2.73 2.87 -2.06
N PHE A 73 3.82 3.60 -2.23
CA PHE A 73 4.14 4.28 -3.48
C PHE A 73 4.96 3.40 -4.43
N ALA A 74 6.05 2.81 -3.93
CA ALA A 74 7.10 2.22 -4.76
C ALA A 74 6.62 1.13 -5.72
N TYR A 75 5.68 0.28 -5.29
CA TYR A 75 5.22 -0.83 -6.14
C TYR A 75 4.39 -0.34 -7.32
N GLY A 76 3.45 0.59 -7.09
CA GLY A 76 2.66 1.17 -8.17
C GLY A 76 3.55 1.88 -9.20
N ASP A 77 4.57 2.60 -8.74
CA ASP A 77 5.56 3.23 -9.62
C ASP A 77 6.34 2.19 -10.44
N ALA A 78 6.90 1.17 -9.79
CA ALA A 78 7.64 0.10 -10.46
C ALA A 78 6.77 -0.66 -11.48
N HIS A 79 5.49 -0.90 -11.20
CA HIS A 79 4.58 -1.57 -12.13
C HIS A 79 4.35 -0.77 -13.41
N ARG A 80 4.17 0.55 -13.30
CA ARG A 80 3.97 1.43 -14.45
C ARG A 80 5.17 1.41 -15.38
N TYR A 81 6.38 1.34 -14.83
CA TYR A 81 7.60 1.20 -15.61
C TYR A 81 7.77 -0.20 -16.21
N ARG A 82 7.63 -1.26 -15.39
CA ARG A 82 7.95 -2.64 -15.76
C ARG A 82 6.94 -3.27 -16.73
N VAL A 83 5.64 -3.07 -16.48
CA VAL A 83 4.56 -3.73 -17.23
C VAL A 83 3.80 -2.71 -18.08
N GLY A 84 3.62 -1.50 -17.56
CA GLY A 84 2.99 -0.39 -18.27
C GLY A 84 1.89 0.27 -17.45
N ILE A 85 1.46 1.45 -17.92
CA ILE A 85 0.42 2.25 -17.26
C ILE A 85 -0.92 1.53 -17.13
N ASN A 86 -1.22 0.63 -18.07
CA ASN A 86 -2.44 -0.16 -18.12
C ASN A 86 -2.22 -1.61 -17.62
N ALA A 87 -1.24 -1.87 -16.74
CA ALA A 87 -0.94 -3.22 -16.23
C ALA A 87 -2.12 -3.89 -15.52
N ASP A 88 -2.97 -3.11 -14.84
CA ASP A 88 -4.20 -3.58 -14.19
C ASP A 88 -5.25 -4.13 -15.18
N HIS A 89 -5.03 -3.94 -16.48
CA HIS A 89 -5.93 -4.41 -17.53
C HIS A 89 -5.69 -5.87 -17.89
N LEU A 90 -4.50 -6.40 -17.59
CA LEU A 90 -4.13 -7.77 -17.92
C LEU A 90 -5.01 -8.77 -17.16
N PRO A 91 -5.34 -9.93 -17.76
CA PRO A 91 -6.26 -10.90 -17.16
C PRO A 91 -5.88 -11.36 -15.75
N VAL A 92 -4.59 -11.44 -15.42
CA VAL A 92 -4.09 -11.85 -14.10
C VAL A 92 -4.17 -10.74 -13.04
N ASN A 93 -4.21 -9.48 -13.47
CA ASN A 93 -4.14 -8.31 -12.57
C ASN A 93 -5.50 -7.63 -12.37
N ARG A 94 -6.43 -7.81 -13.32
CA ARG A 94 -7.75 -7.18 -13.25
C ARG A 94 -8.56 -7.68 -12.04
N PRO A 95 -9.38 -6.83 -11.42
CA PRO A 95 -10.28 -7.29 -10.38
C PRO A 95 -11.32 -8.28 -10.94
N HIS A 96 -11.52 -9.40 -10.24
CA HIS A 96 -12.49 -10.43 -10.61
C HIS A 96 -13.80 -10.34 -9.83
N ALA A 97 -13.76 -9.81 -8.61
CA ALA A 97 -14.94 -9.70 -7.75
C ALA A 97 -15.82 -8.47 -8.06
N THR A 98 -15.34 -7.55 -8.89
CA THR A 98 -16.03 -6.30 -9.23
C THR A 98 -15.51 -5.72 -10.54
N GLU A 99 -16.21 -4.74 -11.09
CA GLU A 99 -15.77 -3.95 -12.23
C GLU A 99 -15.04 -2.68 -11.76
N ALA A 100 -13.83 -2.44 -12.29
CA ALA A 100 -13.09 -1.21 -12.04
C ALA A 100 -13.72 -0.02 -12.77
N ARG A 101 -14.56 0.74 -12.06
CA ARG A 101 -15.22 1.94 -12.59
C ARG A 101 -14.38 3.18 -12.27
N THR A 102 -13.52 3.58 -13.20
CA THR A 102 -12.61 4.72 -13.03
C THR A 102 -12.74 5.76 -14.15
N HIS A 103 -12.17 6.95 -13.91
CA HIS A 103 -12.06 8.00 -14.91
C HIS A 103 -10.74 7.93 -15.71
N SER A 104 -9.87 6.95 -15.42
CA SER A 104 -8.63 6.74 -16.17
C SER A 104 -8.91 6.49 -17.65
N ARG A 105 -8.12 7.13 -18.52
CA ARG A 105 -8.22 7.02 -19.98
C ARG A 105 -6.82 6.88 -20.58
N ASP A 106 -6.81 6.38 -21.81
CA ASP A 106 -5.64 6.32 -22.68
C ASP A 106 -4.46 5.54 -22.07
N GLY A 107 -3.24 5.92 -22.44
CA GLY A 107 -2.02 5.20 -22.07
C GLY A 107 -1.65 4.07 -23.04
N TYR A 108 -0.41 3.59 -22.93
CA TYR A 108 0.10 2.53 -23.79
C TYR A 108 -0.72 1.24 -23.63
N LEU A 109 -1.02 0.56 -24.76
CA LEU A 109 -1.85 -0.65 -24.83
C LEU A 109 -3.23 -0.52 -24.17
N TYR A 110 -3.84 0.67 -24.26
CA TYR A 110 -5.23 0.85 -23.84
C TYR A 110 -6.19 0.08 -24.75
N ASP A 111 -7.17 -0.60 -24.16
CA ASP A 111 -8.11 -1.50 -24.84
C ASP A 111 -9.44 -0.85 -25.23
N GLY A 112 -9.62 0.45 -24.96
CA GLY A 112 -10.85 1.17 -25.28
C GLY A 112 -12.05 0.86 -24.38
N ARG A 113 -11.86 0.17 -23.24
CA ARG A 113 -12.97 -0.32 -22.38
C ARG A 113 -13.99 0.74 -21.96
N HIS A 114 -13.55 2.00 -21.79
CA HIS A 114 -14.43 3.06 -21.31
C HIS A 114 -15.27 3.74 -22.42
N LYS A 115 -15.09 3.37 -23.70
CA LYS A 115 -15.88 3.85 -24.85
C LYS A 115 -16.07 5.39 -24.81
N GLY A 116 -17.30 5.88 -25.00
CA GLY A 116 -17.66 7.30 -24.93
C GLY A 116 -18.01 7.83 -23.54
N ALA A 117 -17.70 7.11 -22.46
CA ALA A 117 -18.00 7.56 -21.10
C ALA A 117 -17.19 8.82 -20.76
N LYS A 118 -17.83 9.81 -20.12
CA LYS A 118 -17.18 11.04 -19.65
C LYS A 118 -16.06 10.70 -18.67
N ASN A 119 -14.96 11.45 -18.75
CA ASN A 119 -13.70 11.22 -18.04
C ASN A 119 -13.44 12.23 -16.90
N TYR A 120 -14.48 12.91 -16.43
CA TYR A 120 -14.39 13.92 -15.39
C TYR A 120 -15.48 13.72 -14.34
N GLU A 121 -15.24 14.19 -13.13
CA GLU A 121 -16.15 14.17 -11.99
C GLU A 121 -16.02 15.51 -11.24
N PRO A 122 -17.12 16.12 -10.76
CA PRO A 122 -18.52 15.67 -10.88
C PRO A 122 -19.08 15.81 -12.31
N ASN A 123 -20.02 14.94 -12.69
CA ASN A 123 -20.72 15.01 -13.99
C ASN A 123 -22.18 14.53 -13.89
N SER A 124 -23.03 14.97 -14.82
CA SER A 124 -24.47 14.66 -14.85
C SER A 124 -24.84 13.48 -15.77
N PHE A 125 -23.89 12.61 -16.13
CA PHE A 125 -24.06 11.57 -17.16
C PHE A 125 -24.02 10.14 -16.60
N GLY A 126 -24.24 9.96 -15.30
CA GLY A 126 -24.28 8.63 -14.66
C GLY A 126 -22.92 7.89 -14.63
N GLY A 127 -21.82 8.64 -14.65
CA GLY A 127 -20.46 8.10 -14.58
C GLY A 127 -20.08 7.56 -13.18
N PRO A 128 -18.87 7.00 -13.03
CA PRO A 128 -18.34 6.64 -11.71
C PRO A 128 -18.33 7.84 -10.76
N PHE A 129 -18.72 7.62 -9.51
CA PHE A 129 -18.75 8.62 -8.43
C PHE A 129 -18.07 8.05 -7.18
N GLN A 130 -17.59 8.93 -6.31
CA GLN A 130 -16.95 8.53 -5.06
C GLN A 130 -17.93 7.81 -4.14
N THR A 131 -17.48 6.74 -3.50
CA THR A 131 -18.20 6.16 -2.37
C THR A 131 -17.87 7.01 -1.15
N ASP A 132 -18.86 7.66 -0.52
CA ASP A 132 -18.71 8.46 0.72
C ASP A 132 -18.32 7.63 1.97
N ARG A 133 -17.62 6.51 1.77
CA ARG A 133 -17.12 5.61 2.78
C ARG A 133 -15.63 5.87 2.96
N SER A 134 -15.22 6.22 4.17
CA SER A 134 -13.80 6.28 4.49
C SER A 134 -13.17 4.90 4.28
N PRO A 135 -12.06 4.78 3.54
CA PRO A 135 -11.44 3.48 3.28
C PRO A 135 -10.81 2.88 4.54
N TRP A 136 -10.43 3.70 5.53
CA TRP A 136 -9.94 3.28 6.84
C TRP A 136 -10.29 4.31 7.92
N GLN A 137 -10.08 3.93 9.18
CA GLN A 137 -10.33 4.81 10.34
C GLN A 137 -9.30 5.96 10.38
N PRO A 138 -9.71 7.19 10.76
CA PRO A 138 -8.76 8.28 10.94
C PRO A 138 -7.79 7.97 12.09
N LEU A 139 -6.53 8.33 11.92
CA LEU A 139 -5.48 8.17 12.93
C LEU A 139 -5.12 9.53 13.51
N ALA A 140 -5.07 9.62 14.84
CA ALA A 140 -4.55 10.81 15.52
C ALA A 140 -3.04 10.93 15.25
N VAL A 141 -2.60 12.11 14.83
CA VAL A 141 -1.19 12.42 14.55
C VAL A 141 -0.74 13.55 15.47
N THR A 142 0.44 13.39 16.08
CA THR A 142 1.07 14.38 16.95
C THR A 142 2.52 14.60 16.55
N GLY A 143 3.05 15.80 16.82
CA GLY A 143 4.45 16.15 16.52
C GLY A 143 4.56 17.22 15.44
N VAL A 144 5.78 17.42 14.95
CA VAL A 144 6.09 18.39 13.90
C VAL A 144 6.56 17.68 12.63
N THR A 145 6.24 18.25 11.48
CA THR A 145 6.80 17.84 10.20
C THR A 145 8.16 18.50 10.02
N GLY A 146 9.18 17.75 9.57
CA GLY A 146 10.51 18.29 9.26
C GLY A 146 11.64 17.29 9.46
N GLU A 147 12.87 17.75 9.27
CA GLU A 147 14.07 16.98 9.55
C GLU A 147 14.28 16.87 11.06
N THR A 148 14.12 15.67 11.60
CA THR A 148 14.49 15.37 12.98
C THR A 148 15.84 14.68 12.97
N VAL A 149 16.79 15.20 13.76
CA VAL A 149 18.08 14.54 13.96
C VAL A 149 17.78 13.13 14.46
N THR A 150 18.21 12.12 13.72
CA THR A 150 18.04 10.72 14.14
C THR A 150 18.69 10.57 15.50
N PRO A 151 17.94 10.21 16.56
CA PRO A 151 18.53 10.07 17.88
C PRO A 151 19.62 9.01 17.81
N CYS A 152 20.84 9.40 18.18
CA CYS A 152 21.97 8.49 18.22
C CYS A 152 21.62 7.39 19.24
N MET A 153 21.54 6.14 18.79
CA MET A 153 21.43 4.99 19.68
C MET A 153 22.60 5.08 20.68
N PRO A 154 22.39 4.85 21.99
CA PRO A 154 23.47 4.79 22.95
C PRO A 154 24.32 3.55 22.68
N ARG A 155 25.22 3.63 21.69
CA ARG A 155 26.41 2.78 21.64
C ARG A 155 27.48 3.48 22.46
N THR A 156 28.03 2.68 23.37
CA THR A 156 29.24 2.93 24.17
C THR A 156 30.14 3.97 23.52
N THR A 157 30.24 5.13 24.17
CA THR A 157 31.27 6.16 24.03
C THR A 157 32.15 6.03 22.78
N THR A 158 31.79 6.72 21.70
CA THR A 158 32.65 7.65 20.93
C THR A 158 32.07 7.87 19.53
N SER A 159 32.03 9.15 19.13
CA SER A 159 31.72 9.70 17.81
C SER A 159 30.25 9.77 17.36
N CYS A 160 29.56 10.79 17.85
CA CYS A 160 28.53 11.48 17.06
C CYS A 160 29.06 12.90 16.81
N ARG A 161 29.92 13.08 15.78
CA ARG A 161 30.37 14.44 15.40
C ARG A 161 29.26 15.11 14.59
N ARG A 162 28.80 16.27 15.06
CA ARG A 162 27.94 17.19 14.31
C ARG A 162 28.68 17.67 13.08
N ALA A 163 28.12 17.45 11.90
CA ALA A 163 28.37 18.33 10.75
C ALA A 163 27.21 19.33 10.74
N THR A 164 27.42 20.50 11.34
CA THR A 164 26.58 21.67 11.09
C THR A 164 26.98 22.24 9.74
N SER A 165 26.12 22.14 8.73
CA SER A 165 26.20 23.02 7.55
C SER A 165 25.26 24.20 7.77
N THR A 166 25.83 25.32 8.21
CA THR A 166 25.27 26.66 8.04
C THR A 166 25.55 27.13 6.61
N GLY A 167 24.52 27.60 5.90
CA GLY A 167 24.63 28.26 4.59
C GLY A 167 23.64 27.73 3.57
#